data_AF-A0A1J3IM29-F1
#
_entry.id   AF-A0A1J3IM29-F1
#
_cell.length_a   1.000
_cell.length_b   1.000
_cell.length_c   1.000
_cell.angle_alpha   90.00
_cell.angle_beta   90.00
_cell.angle_gamma   90.00
#
_symmetry.space_group_name_H-M   'P 1'
#
loop_
_entity.id
_entity.type
_entity.pdbx_description
1 polymer ?
#
loop_
_entity_poly.entity_id
_entity_poly.type
_entity_poly.pdbx_seq_one_letter_code
_entity_poly.pdbx_strand_id
1 'polypeptide(L)'
;EESVERDAVHQAFMSLFRQDTKASLTALFKHTEATTDDQIRDKVLNYIRDKVFPLKGELLKPQEEMERHITDLIKKSLGDVSGGEFNMFMDFLTSLSIFGGKASQERMQELVEIVEGQADLDSQFDVTGDTDHIDRFISCLQTALPFFARGAPGSKFLNYTNKHILPAFDKLPEQRKLDLLRALAEISPCTTAQVARQMLPAVVQLLKKYMPARKTGEEMNFTYVECLLYVLHHLAHKAPNATNSLCGYKIVTGQPSDRVGEDFSEFYKEFTERLTNVEDLTKATMK
;
A
#
# COMPACT_ATOMS: atom_id res chain seq x y z
N GLU A 1 -11.56 14.36 -34.31
CA GLU A 1 -10.78 13.52 -35.25
C GLU A 1 -11.73 12.58 -35.96
N GLU A 2 -11.60 12.46 -37.27
CA GLU A 2 -12.33 11.47 -38.04
C GLU A 2 -11.84 10.07 -37.64
N SER A 3 -12.77 9.17 -37.28
CA SER A 3 -12.44 7.80 -36.82
C SER A 3 -11.52 7.07 -37.80
N VAL A 4 -11.70 7.32 -39.10
CA VAL A 4 -10.93 6.72 -40.19
C VAL A 4 -9.45 7.14 -40.15
N GLU A 5 -9.18 8.42 -39.89
CA GLU A 5 -7.82 8.94 -39.79
C GLU A 5 -7.09 8.34 -38.58
N ARG A 6 -7.77 8.28 -37.43
CA ARG A 6 -7.23 7.65 -36.22
C ARG A 6 -6.87 6.18 -36.46
N ASP A 7 -7.76 5.43 -37.11
CA ASP A 7 -7.51 4.01 -37.41
C ASP A 7 -6.33 3.84 -38.37
N ALA A 8 -6.19 4.71 -39.37
CA ALA A 8 -5.04 4.71 -40.26
C ALA A 8 -3.71 4.98 -39.50
N VAL A 9 -3.71 5.95 -38.59
CA VAL A 9 -2.54 6.25 -37.72
C VAL A 9 -2.20 5.03 -36.83
N HIS A 10 -3.21 4.43 -36.20
CA HIS A 10 -3.01 3.25 -35.37
C HIS A 10 -2.40 2.06 -36.13
N GLN A 11 -2.84 1.83 -37.38
CA GLN A 11 -2.29 0.78 -38.25
C GLN A 11 -0.86 1.09 -38.70
N ALA A 12 -0.56 2.35 -39.00
CA ALA A 12 0.79 2.78 -39.36
C ALA A 12 1.76 2.57 -38.19
N PHE A 13 1.39 2.99 -36.98
CA PHE A 13 2.17 2.72 -35.77
C PHE A 13 2.35 1.23 -35.50
N MET A 14 1.29 0.41 -35.64
CA MET A 14 1.44 -1.05 -35.46
C MET A 14 2.38 -1.68 -36.48
N SER A 15 2.41 -1.16 -37.70
CA SER A 15 3.37 -1.59 -38.72
C SER A 15 4.81 -1.27 -38.31
N LEU A 16 5.08 -0.09 -37.73
CA LEU A 16 6.39 0.29 -37.20
C LEU A 16 6.79 -0.58 -35.99
N PHE A 17 5.85 -0.81 -35.06
CA PHE A 17 6.07 -1.68 -33.91
C PHE A 17 6.51 -3.08 -34.30
N ARG A 18 5.89 -3.66 -35.34
CA ARG A 18 6.27 -4.99 -35.83
C ARG A 18 7.63 -5.02 -36.54
N GLN A 19 8.09 -3.89 -37.07
CA GLN A 19 9.42 -3.78 -37.68
C GLN A 19 10.51 -3.65 -36.61
N ASP A 20 10.31 -2.78 -35.62
CA ASP A 20 11.23 -2.60 -34.50
C ASP A 20 10.48 -2.17 -33.24
N THR A 21 10.07 -3.17 -32.44
CA THR A 21 9.34 -2.94 -31.19
C THR A 21 10.15 -2.08 -30.22
N LYS A 22 11.46 -2.30 -30.12
CA LYS A 22 12.32 -1.66 -29.11
C LYS A 22 12.50 -0.19 -29.41
N ALA A 23 12.82 0.15 -30.66
CA ALA A 23 12.93 1.54 -31.09
C ALA A 23 11.58 2.25 -31.02
N SER A 24 10.49 1.58 -31.44
CA SER A 24 9.14 2.17 -31.42
C SER A 24 8.67 2.50 -30.00
N LEU A 25 8.83 1.57 -29.05
CA LEU A 25 8.54 1.82 -27.63
C LEU A 25 9.37 2.99 -27.09
N THR A 26 10.67 2.97 -27.35
CA THR A 26 11.58 4.03 -26.87
C THR A 26 11.17 5.39 -27.42
N ALA A 27 10.81 5.46 -28.69
CA ALA A 27 10.35 6.69 -29.33
C ALA A 27 9.04 7.20 -28.73
N LEU A 28 8.05 6.31 -28.50
CA LEU A 28 6.77 6.72 -27.91
C LEU A 28 6.92 7.19 -26.46
N PHE A 29 7.65 6.46 -25.62
CA PHE A 29 7.88 6.86 -24.23
C PHE A 29 8.68 8.17 -24.12
N LYS A 30 9.68 8.37 -25.00
CA LYS A 30 10.38 9.65 -25.09
C LYS A 30 9.45 10.79 -25.51
N HIS A 31 8.49 10.52 -26.40
CA HIS A 31 7.51 11.51 -26.81
C HIS A 31 6.54 11.86 -25.69
N THR A 32 6.09 10.88 -24.89
CA THR A 32 5.22 11.14 -23.72
C THR A 32 5.92 11.94 -22.62
N GLU A 33 7.25 11.82 -22.51
CA GLU A 33 8.06 12.63 -21.59
C GLU A 33 8.34 14.05 -22.12
N ALA A 34 8.50 14.21 -23.44
CA ALA A 34 8.89 15.48 -24.04
C ALA A 34 7.72 16.38 -24.45
N THR A 35 6.53 15.81 -24.67
CA THR A 35 5.36 16.59 -25.08
C THR A 35 4.84 17.45 -23.94
N THR A 36 4.52 18.71 -24.22
CA THR A 36 3.83 19.61 -23.28
C THR A 36 2.31 19.63 -23.50
N ASP A 37 1.81 18.80 -24.43
CA ASP A 37 0.40 18.67 -24.75
C ASP A 37 -0.16 17.40 -24.08
N ASP A 38 -0.93 17.61 -23.02
CA ASP A 38 -1.57 16.54 -22.22
C ASP A 38 -2.56 15.71 -23.05
N GLN A 39 -3.22 16.29 -24.06
CA GLN A 39 -4.13 15.53 -24.92
C GLN A 39 -3.37 14.57 -25.84
N ILE A 40 -2.21 15.01 -26.34
CA ILE A 40 -1.33 14.14 -27.13
C ILE A 40 -0.74 13.06 -26.25
N ARG A 41 -0.26 13.41 -25.04
CA ARG A 41 0.25 12.44 -24.07
C ARG A 41 -0.79 11.36 -23.77
N ASP A 42 -2.01 11.77 -23.41
CA ASP A 42 -3.12 10.86 -23.10
C ASP A 42 -3.46 9.95 -24.29
N LYS A 43 -3.54 10.49 -25.52
CA LYS A 43 -3.75 9.67 -26.73
C LYS A 43 -2.66 8.62 -26.94
N VAL A 44 -1.40 8.97 -26.72
CA VAL A 44 -0.27 8.06 -26.90
C VAL A 44 -0.28 6.97 -25.83
N LEU A 45 -0.52 7.32 -24.56
CA LEU A 45 -0.63 6.36 -23.48
C LEU A 45 -1.84 5.43 -23.65
N ASN A 46 -2.99 5.97 -24.06
CA ASN A 46 -4.17 5.17 -24.39
C ASN A 46 -3.89 4.22 -25.56
N TYR A 47 -3.16 4.67 -26.59
CA TYR A 47 -2.74 3.78 -27.68
C TYR A 47 -1.84 2.63 -27.18
N ILE A 48 -0.84 2.94 -26.35
CA ILE A 48 0.04 1.94 -25.75
C ILE A 48 -0.78 0.94 -24.94
N ARG A 49 -1.68 1.42 -24.08
CA ARG A 49 -2.57 0.59 -23.25
C ARG A 49 -3.48 -0.31 -24.08
N ASP A 50 -4.12 0.24 -25.11
CA ASP A 50 -5.22 -0.45 -25.80
C ASP A 50 -4.75 -1.28 -26.98
N LYS A 51 -3.58 -0.97 -27.57
CA LYS A 51 -3.07 -1.63 -28.79
C LYS A 51 -1.75 -2.37 -28.58
N VAL A 52 -0.84 -1.85 -27.75
CA VAL A 52 0.49 -2.45 -27.57
C VAL A 52 0.48 -3.48 -26.44
N PHE A 53 0.00 -3.11 -25.26
CA PHE A 53 0.01 -3.97 -24.08
C PHE A 53 -0.72 -5.32 -24.26
N PRO A 54 -1.87 -5.40 -24.95
CA PRO A 54 -2.54 -6.67 -25.20
C PRO A 54 -1.73 -7.60 -26.11
N LEU A 55 -0.89 -7.04 -26.97
CA LEU A 55 -0.03 -7.76 -27.91
C LEU A 55 1.37 -8.05 -27.35
N LYS A 56 1.61 -7.85 -26.05
CA LYS A 56 2.94 -8.04 -25.43
C LYS A 56 3.56 -9.42 -25.71
N GLY A 57 2.75 -10.48 -25.80
CA GLY A 57 3.23 -11.84 -26.09
C GLY A 57 3.74 -12.03 -27.53
N GLU A 58 3.25 -11.23 -28.47
CA GLU A 58 3.71 -11.17 -29.87
C GLU A 58 4.89 -10.21 -30.00
N LEU A 59 4.77 -8.99 -29.45
CA LEU A 59 5.67 -7.87 -29.72
C LEU A 59 6.96 -7.89 -28.88
N LEU A 60 6.90 -8.30 -27.61
CA LEU A 60 8.05 -8.28 -26.71
C LEU A 60 8.90 -9.55 -26.90
N LYS A 61 9.75 -9.53 -27.93
CA LYS A 61 10.71 -10.61 -28.23
C LYS A 61 12.12 -10.05 -28.47
N PRO A 62 13.18 -10.64 -27.90
CA PRO A 62 13.19 -11.70 -26.88
C PRO A 62 12.51 -11.25 -25.58
N GLN A 63 11.76 -12.16 -24.94
CA GLN A 63 10.79 -11.78 -23.89
C GLN A 63 11.42 -11.08 -22.70
N GLU A 64 12.40 -11.68 -22.03
CA GLU A 64 13.00 -11.12 -20.82
C GLU A 64 13.70 -9.78 -21.07
N GLU A 65 14.44 -9.65 -22.18
CA GLU A 65 15.11 -8.39 -22.54
C GLU A 65 14.09 -7.27 -22.81
N MET A 66 13.04 -7.57 -23.56
CA MET A 66 12.02 -6.59 -23.92
C MET A 66 11.13 -6.21 -22.74
N GLU A 67 10.80 -7.15 -21.86
CA GLU A 67 10.09 -6.89 -20.60
C GLU A 67 10.95 -6.04 -19.64
N ARG A 68 12.27 -6.27 -19.59
CA ARG A 68 13.19 -5.38 -18.86
C ARG A 68 13.22 -3.98 -19.47
N HIS A 69 13.36 -3.88 -20.79
CA HIS A 69 13.43 -2.60 -21.50
C HIS A 69 12.19 -1.74 -21.26
N ILE A 70 10.98 -2.32 -21.37
CA ILE A 70 9.75 -1.57 -21.12
C ILE A 70 9.58 -1.21 -19.64
N THR A 71 10.05 -2.05 -18.72
CA THR A 71 10.08 -1.72 -17.29
C THR A 71 10.95 -0.48 -17.04
N ASP A 72 12.12 -0.39 -17.66
CA ASP A 72 13.02 0.75 -17.52
C ASP A 72 12.44 2.02 -18.16
N LEU A 73 11.70 1.90 -19.26
CA LEU A 73 10.97 3.03 -19.86
C LEU A 73 9.87 3.53 -18.92
N ILE A 74 9.04 2.62 -18.39
CA ILE A 74 7.97 2.98 -17.45
C ILE A 74 8.56 3.69 -16.24
N LYS A 75 9.61 3.15 -15.61
CA LYS A 75 10.28 3.76 -14.46
C LYS A 75 10.74 5.20 -14.71
N LYS A 76 11.25 5.50 -15.92
CA LYS A 76 11.67 6.86 -16.28
C LYS A 76 10.50 7.81 -16.43
N SER A 77 9.37 7.31 -16.92
CA SER A 77 8.17 8.10 -17.14
C SER A 77 7.31 8.31 -15.89
N LEU A 78 7.69 7.75 -14.74
CA LEU A 78 6.95 7.90 -13.47
C LEU A 78 7.12 9.26 -12.80
N GLY A 79 7.98 10.15 -13.29
CA GLY A 79 8.25 11.43 -12.60
C GLY A 79 7.05 12.38 -12.51
N ASP A 80 6.22 12.42 -13.55
CA ASP A 80 5.01 13.24 -13.63
C ASP A 80 3.87 12.41 -14.21
N VAL A 81 3.18 11.68 -13.35
CA VAL A 81 2.08 10.79 -13.72
C VAL A 81 0.84 11.06 -12.89
N SER A 82 -0.32 11.01 -13.52
CA SER A 82 -1.59 10.97 -12.78
C SER A 82 -1.77 9.61 -12.09
N GLY A 83 -2.66 9.53 -11.09
CA GLY A 83 -3.00 8.26 -10.44
C GLY A 83 -3.57 7.21 -11.42
N GLY A 84 -4.29 7.65 -12.46
CA GLY A 84 -4.79 6.76 -13.52
C GLY A 84 -3.68 6.20 -14.40
N GLU A 85 -2.71 7.04 -14.78
CA GLU A 85 -1.53 6.62 -15.55
C GLU A 85 -0.66 5.66 -14.73
N PHE A 86 -0.46 5.94 -13.43
CA PHE A 86 0.28 5.06 -12.53
C PHE A 86 -0.37 3.68 -12.42
N ASN A 87 -1.69 3.62 -12.19
CA ASN A 87 -2.41 2.34 -12.12
C ASN A 87 -2.31 1.55 -13.43
N MET A 88 -2.46 2.23 -14.57
CA MET A 88 -2.27 1.61 -15.89
C MET A 88 -0.86 1.01 -16.05
N PHE A 89 0.19 1.73 -15.62
CA PHE A 89 1.56 1.20 -15.66
C PHE A 89 1.74 0.01 -14.72
N MET A 90 1.21 0.07 -13.50
CA MET A 90 1.30 -1.02 -12.53
C MET A 90 0.56 -2.27 -13.00
N ASP A 91 -0.63 -2.13 -13.58
CA ASP A 91 -1.40 -3.22 -14.19
C ASP A 91 -0.60 -3.88 -15.31
N PHE A 92 0.07 -3.08 -16.14
CA PHE A 92 0.91 -3.63 -17.18
C PHE A 92 2.16 -4.33 -16.65
N LEU A 93 2.89 -3.72 -15.72
CA LEU A 93 4.08 -4.31 -15.10
C LEU A 93 3.76 -5.65 -14.45
N THR A 94 2.69 -5.73 -13.65
CA THR A 94 2.27 -6.98 -13.00
C THR A 94 1.84 -8.07 -13.99
N SER A 95 1.52 -7.69 -15.23
CA SER A 95 1.17 -8.62 -16.31
C SER A 95 2.39 -9.21 -17.05
N LEU A 96 3.60 -8.71 -16.81
CA LEU A 96 4.84 -9.19 -17.43
C LEU A 96 5.31 -10.50 -16.79
N SER A 97 5.95 -11.36 -17.57
CA SER A 97 6.45 -12.65 -17.05
C SER A 97 7.54 -12.50 -16.00
N ILE A 98 8.41 -11.48 -16.11
CA ILE A 98 9.45 -11.16 -15.12
C ILE A 98 8.88 -10.81 -13.73
N PHE A 99 7.60 -10.43 -13.66
CA PHE A 99 6.87 -10.12 -12.43
C PHE A 99 5.76 -11.13 -12.12
N GLY A 100 5.58 -12.16 -12.96
CA GLY A 100 4.53 -13.17 -12.84
C GLY A 100 4.64 -14.01 -11.57
N GLY A 101 3.72 -14.97 -11.37
CA GLY A 101 3.56 -15.69 -10.09
C GLY A 101 4.79 -16.44 -9.55
N LYS A 102 5.77 -16.76 -10.40
CA LYS A 102 7.05 -17.41 -10.01
C LYS A 102 8.22 -16.43 -9.86
N ALA A 103 7.99 -15.14 -10.02
CA ALA A 103 9.03 -14.12 -9.89
C ALA A 103 9.59 -14.10 -8.46
N SER A 104 10.89 -13.85 -8.36
CA SER A 104 11.61 -13.84 -7.09
C SER A 104 11.23 -12.67 -6.20
N GLN A 105 11.63 -12.73 -4.93
CA GLN A 105 11.38 -11.65 -3.98
C GLN A 105 12.01 -10.33 -4.42
N GLU A 106 13.17 -10.37 -5.10
CA GLU A 106 13.83 -9.17 -5.64
C GLU A 106 12.97 -8.48 -6.71
N ARG A 107 12.20 -9.24 -7.48
CA ARG A 107 11.28 -8.69 -8.49
C ARG A 107 10.06 -8.04 -7.85
N MET A 108 9.57 -8.62 -6.75
CA MET A 108 8.49 -7.98 -5.99
C MET A 108 8.99 -6.73 -5.29
N GLN A 109 10.22 -6.76 -4.77
CA GLN A 109 10.88 -5.59 -4.21
C GLN A 109 11.03 -4.47 -5.23
N GLU A 110 11.40 -4.80 -6.47
CA GLU A 110 11.48 -3.83 -7.57
C GLU A 110 10.14 -3.12 -7.84
N LEU A 111 9.01 -3.83 -7.75
CA LEU A 111 7.68 -3.22 -7.86
C LEU A 111 7.32 -2.38 -6.62
N VAL A 112 7.69 -2.84 -5.43
CA VAL A 112 7.49 -2.06 -4.20
C VAL A 112 8.26 -0.75 -4.27
N GLU A 113 9.50 -0.74 -4.76
CA GLU A 113 10.31 0.48 -4.87
C GLU A 113 9.69 1.51 -5.83
N ILE A 114 9.06 1.04 -6.92
CA ILE A 114 8.27 1.90 -7.82
C ILE A 114 7.11 2.55 -7.05
N VAL A 115 6.36 1.76 -6.28
CA VAL A 115 5.20 2.24 -5.52
C VAL A 115 5.61 3.15 -4.36
N GLU A 116 6.71 2.85 -3.68
CA GLU A 116 7.31 3.70 -2.65
C GLU A 116 7.73 5.06 -3.21
N GLY A 117 8.33 5.08 -4.41
CA GLY A 117 8.70 6.31 -5.09
C GLY A 117 7.49 7.20 -5.39
N GLN A 118 6.36 6.60 -5.76
CA GLN A 118 5.12 7.35 -5.98
C GLN A 118 4.44 7.80 -4.69
N ALA A 119 4.53 7.02 -3.63
CA ALA A 119 3.98 7.38 -2.33
C ALA A 119 4.72 8.53 -1.64
N ASP A 120 5.94 8.87 -2.09
CA ASP A 120 6.77 9.96 -1.56
C ASP A 120 6.95 9.89 -0.03
N LEU A 121 7.36 8.72 0.45
CA LEU A 121 7.46 8.37 1.88
C LEU A 121 8.59 9.11 2.63
N ASP A 122 9.31 10.01 1.98
CA ASP A 122 10.32 10.87 2.59
C ASP A 122 9.80 12.29 2.86
N SER A 123 8.60 12.63 2.35
CA SER A 123 7.98 13.93 2.50
C SER A 123 7.33 14.13 3.88
N GLN A 124 7.21 15.39 4.32
CA GLN A 124 6.49 15.70 5.55
C GLN A 124 4.98 15.49 5.36
N PHE A 125 4.34 14.90 6.38
CA PHE A 125 2.90 14.71 6.37
C PHE A 125 2.18 15.94 6.93
N ASP A 126 1.50 16.70 6.06
CA ASP A 126 0.67 17.84 6.46
C ASP A 126 -0.82 17.51 6.33
N VAL A 127 -1.46 17.27 7.47
CA VAL A 127 -2.89 16.94 7.54
C VAL A 127 -3.80 18.14 7.31
N THR A 128 -3.28 19.37 7.41
CA THR A 128 -4.09 20.59 7.32
C THR A 128 -4.20 21.18 5.92
N GLY A 129 -3.23 20.89 5.05
CA GLY A 129 -3.19 21.42 3.68
C GLY A 129 -3.33 20.39 2.57
N ASP A 130 -3.08 19.10 2.83
CA ASP A 130 -2.87 18.10 1.78
C ASP A 130 -3.63 16.79 2.02
N THR A 131 -4.93 16.79 1.67
CA THR A 131 -5.73 15.54 1.63
C THR A 131 -5.29 14.61 0.51
N ASP A 132 -4.64 15.13 -0.52
CA ASP A 132 -4.23 14.36 -1.68
C ASP A 132 -3.07 13.42 -1.32
N HIS A 133 -2.22 13.83 -0.36
CA HIS A 133 -1.15 12.99 0.15
C HIS A 133 -1.67 11.75 0.87
N ILE A 134 -2.68 11.87 1.75
CA ILE A 134 -3.23 10.67 2.40
C ILE A 134 -3.92 9.75 1.39
N ASP A 135 -4.58 10.33 0.38
CA ASP A 135 -5.24 9.57 -0.69
C ASP A 135 -4.23 8.80 -1.55
N ARG A 136 -3.14 9.47 -1.93
CA ARG A 136 -1.99 8.87 -2.64
C ARG A 136 -1.33 7.79 -1.81
N PHE A 137 -1.10 8.04 -0.52
CA PHE A 137 -0.51 7.07 0.40
C PHE A 137 -1.36 5.79 0.48
N ILE A 138 -2.68 5.92 0.71
CA ILE A 138 -3.59 4.77 0.81
C ILE A 138 -3.61 4.01 -0.51
N SER A 139 -3.72 4.71 -1.64
CA SER A 139 -3.75 4.09 -2.97
C SER A 139 -2.46 3.31 -3.24
N CYS A 140 -1.29 3.90 -2.94
CA CYS A 140 -0.01 3.23 -3.11
C CYS A 140 0.13 2.02 -2.16
N LEU A 141 -0.34 2.14 -0.91
CA LEU A 141 -0.30 1.04 0.05
C LEU A 141 -1.13 -0.16 -0.44
N GLN A 142 -2.32 0.09 -1.00
CA GLN A 142 -3.18 -0.93 -1.60
C GLN A 142 -2.52 -1.56 -2.83
N THR A 143 -1.89 -0.77 -3.70
CA THR A 143 -1.14 -1.27 -4.86
C THR A 143 0.04 -2.15 -4.47
N ALA A 144 0.72 -1.85 -3.35
CA ALA A 144 1.88 -2.61 -2.88
C ALA A 144 1.51 -3.92 -2.15
N LEU A 145 0.29 -4.05 -1.65
CA LEU A 145 -0.15 -5.17 -0.82
C LEU A 145 0.06 -6.55 -1.47
N PRO A 146 -0.27 -6.79 -2.76
CA PRO A 146 -0.01 -8.07 -3.40
C PRO A 146 1.48 -8.43 -3.43
N PHE A 147 2.37 -7.44 -3.43
CA PHE A 147 3.82 -7.64 -3.43
C PHE A 147 4.32 -8.00 -2.03
N PHE A 148 3.74 -7.40 -0.98
CA PHE A 148 4.03 -7.79 0.40
C PHE A 148 3.59 -9.22 0.70
N ALA A 149 2.42 -9.63 0.22
CA ALA A 149 1.93 -11.00 0.34
C ALA A 149 2.88 -12.02 -0.33
N ARG A 150 3.66 -11.57 -1.31
CA ARG A 150 4.70 -12.36 -2.01
C ARG A 150 6.10 -12.20 -1.41
N GLY A 151 6.21 -11.60 -0.23
CA GLY A 151 7.43 -11.53 0.57
C GLY A 151 8.25 -10.25 0.40
N ALA A 152 7.83 -9.28 -0.43
CA ALA A 152 8.53 -8.00 -0.46
C ALA A 152 8.36 -7.25 0.87
N PRO A 153 9.42 -6.62 1.42
CA PRO A 153 9.32 -5.84 2.64
C PRO A 153 8.45 -4.59 2.47
N GLY A 154 7.47 -4.39 3.36
CA GLY A 154 6.67 -3.15 3.45
C GLY A 154 7.14 -2.17 4.53
N SER A 155 8.42 -2.23 4.92
CA SER A 155 8.90 -1.52 6.12
C SER A 155 8.87 0.00 5.97
N LYS A 156 9.08 0.58 4.78
CA LYS A 156 9.02 2.04 4.59
C LYS A 156 7.61 2.58 4.81
N PHE A 157 6.59 1.97 4.19
CA PHE A 157 5.19 2.34 4.40
C PHE A 157 4.79 2.30 5.88
N LEU A 158 5.19 1.23 6.58
CA LEU A 158 4.88 1.07 8.01
C LEU A 158 5.65 2.06 8.89
N ASN A 159 6.92 2.31 8.58
CA ASN A 159 7.72 3.32 9.28
C ASN A 159 7.12 4.71 9.10
N TYR A 160 6.69 5.05 7.88
CA TYR A 160 6.02 6.32 7.59
C TYR A 160 4.70 6.44 8.34
N THR A 161 3.89 5.38 8.31
CA THR A 161 2.65 5.26 9.08
C THR A 161 2.89 5.57 10.56
N ASN A 162 3.86 4.91 11.18
CA ASN A 162 4.12 5.04 12.60
C ASN A 162 4.65 6.43 12.99
N LYS A 163 5.53 7.00 12.16
CA LYS A 163 6.21 8.26 12.47
C LYS A 163 5.38 9.51 12.15
N HIS A 164 4.56 9.45 11.11
CA HIS A 164 3.91 10.63 10.56
C HIS A 164 2.39 10.54 10.60
N ILE A 165 1.81 9.42 10.16
CA ILE A 165 0.36 9.30 9.99
C ILE A 165 -0.35 9.05 11.34
N LEU A 166 0.06 8.03 12.09
CA LEU A 166 -0.60 7.69 13.36
C LEU A 166 -0.59 8.83 14.40
N PRO A 167 0.50 9.60 14.58
CA PRO A 167 0.49 10.76 15.47
C PRO A 167 -0.52 11.84 15.08
N ALA A 168 -0.88 11.92 13.80
CA ALA A 168 -1.83 12.88 13.27
C ALA A 168 -3.19 12.25 12.93
N PHE A 169 -3.43 10.99 13.33
CA PHE A 169 -4.60 10.19 12.94
C PHE A 169 -5.93 10.92 13.20
N ASP A 170 -6.03 11.60 14.34
CA ASP A 170 -7.26 12.31 14.74
C ASP A 170 -7.64 13.48 13.85
N LYS A 171 -6.64 14.06 13.16
CA LYS A 171 -6.82 15.18 12.24
C LYS A 171 -7.28 14.72 10.85
N LEU A 172 -7.21 13.41 10.55
CA LEU A 172 -7.63 12.88 9.26
C LEU A 172 -9.15 13.00 9.07
N PRO A 173 -9.62 13.19 7.82
CA PRO A 173 -11.03 13.03 7.50
C PRO A 173 -11.55 11.64 7.90
N GLU A 174 -12.79 11.54 8.40
CA GLU A 174 -13.35 10.26 8.89
C GLU A 174 -13.32 9.14 7.84
N GLN A 175 -13.64 9.46 6.58
CA GLN A 175 -13.57 8.48 5.49
C GLN A 175 -12.15 7.90 5.34
N ARG A 176 -11.13 8.74 5.46
CA ARG A 176 -9.72 8.34 5.32
C ARG A 176 -9.17 7.63 6.53
N LYS A 177 -9.68 7.90 7.74
CA LYS A 177 -9.39 7.08 8.93
C LYS A 177 -9.78 5.63 8.68
N LEU A 178 -10.99 5.39 8.18
CA LEU A 178 -11.45 4.03 7.90
C LEU A 178 -10.62 3.34 6.82
N ASP A 179 -10.41 4.02 5.70
CA ASP A 179 -9.63 3.49 4.57
C ASP A 179 -8.20 3.12 5.01
N LEU A 180 -7.56 3.99 5.81
CA LEU A 180 -6.26 3.71 6.40
C LEU A 180 -6.28 2.50 7.34
N LEU A 181 -7.24 2.43 8.27
CA LEU A 181 -7.33 1.30 9.21
C LEU A 181 -7.54 -0.03 8.49
N ARG A 182 -8.34 -0.05 7.42
CA ARG A 182 -8.52 -1.24 6.57
C ARG A 182 -7.21 -1.63 5.89
N ALA A 183 -6.53 -0.68 5.26
CA ALA A 183 -5.24 -0.95 4.62
C ALA A 183 -4.19 -1.46 5.63
N LEU A 184 -4.15 -0.90 6.85
CA LEU A 184 -3.28 -1.38 7.93
C LEU A 184 -3.63 -2.80 8.38
N ALA A 185 -4.92 -3.13 8.48
CA ALA A 185 -5.38 -4.48 8.78
C ALA A 185 -4.90 -5.46 7.71
N GLU A 186 -5.04 -5.12 6.44
CA GLU A 186 -4.66 -5.99 5.32
C GLU A 186 -3.15 -6.27 5.24
N ILE A 187 -2.30 -5.26 5.52
CA ILE A 187 -0.84 -5.45 5.51
C ILE A 187 -0.28 -6.05 6.81
N SER A 188 -1.04 -6.04 7.90
CA SER A 188 -0.59 -6.51 9.21
C SER A 188 0.00 -7.94 9.22
N PRO A 189 -0.50 -8.92 8.44
CA PRO A 189 0.09 -10.25 8.37
C PRO A 189 1.49 -10.27 7.72
N CYS A 190 1.77 -9.33 6.81
CA CYS A 190 3.01 -9.23 6.05
C CYS A 190 4.13 -8.50 6.82
N THR A 191 3.86 -8.04 8.03
CA THR A 191 4.84 -7.31 8.85
C THR A 191 5.94 -8.22 9.41
N THR A 192 7.09 -7.63 9.74
CA THR A 192 8.18 -8.31 10.45
C THR A 192 8.05 -8.10 11.96
N ALA A 193 8.69 -8.95 12.76
CA ALA A 193 8.71 -8.80 14.22
C ALA A 193 9.33 -7.46 14.69
N GLN A 194 10.28 -6.90 13.95
CA GLN A 194 10.86 -5.59 14.25
C GLN A 194 9.84 -4.47 14.06
N VAL A 195 9.15 -4.45 12.92
CA VAL A 195 8.16 -3.42 12.64
C VAL A 195 6.94 -3.56 13.56
N ALA A 196 6.51 -4.79 13.85
CA ALA A 196 5.45 -5.07 14.81
C ALA A 196 5.74 -4.45 16.18
N ARG A 197 6.97 -4.61 16.71
CA ARG A 197 7.39 -3.98 17.97
C ARG A 197 7.29 -2.46 17.96
N GLN A 198 7.56 -1.82 16.83
CA GLN A 198 7.52 -0.37 16.70
C GLN A 198 6.08 0.17 16.57
N MET A 199 5.20 -0.58 15.92
CA MET A 199 3.81 -0.21 15.65
C MET A 199 2.88 -0.47 16.85
N LEU A 200 3.14 -1.54 17.61
CA LEU A 200 2.29 -1.99 18.72
C LEU A 200 1.88 -0.87 19.71
N PRO A 201 2.78 0.01 20.19
CA PRO A 201 2.40 1.09 21.09
C PRO A 201 1.32 2.00 20.51
N ALA A 202 1.49 2.45 19.25
CA ALA A 202 0.54 3.35 18.62
C ALA A 202 -0.82 2.67 18.37
N VAL A 203 -0.81 1.40 17.93
CA VAL A 203 -2.03 0.60 17.74
C VAL A 203 -2.78 0.40 19.05
N VAL A 204 -2.09 0.05 20.14
CA VAL A 204 -2.72 -0.13 21.46
C VAL A 204 -3.29 1.19 22.00
N GLN A 205 -2.61 2.31 21.79
CA GLN A 205 -3.15 3.62 22.20
C GLN A 205 -4.42 3.98 21.43
N LEU A 206 -4.45 3.77 20.10
CA LEU A 206 -5.66 3.96 19.30
C LEU A 206 -6.78 3.01 19.74
N LEU A 207 -6.48 1.75 20.02
CA LEU A 207 -7.45 0.80 20.58
C LEU A 207 -8.03 1.29 21.90
N LYS A 208 -7.21 1.76 22.84
CA LYS A 208 -7.70 2.30 24.11
C LYS A 208 -8.57 3.55 23.93
N LYS A 209 -8.34 4.32 22.86
CA LYS A 209 -9.20 5.45 22.50
C LYS A 209 -10.57 4.98 22.02
N TYR A 210 -10.62 4.01 21.10
CA TYR A 210 -11.87 3.54 20.50
C TYR A 210 -12.60 2.46 21.31
N MET A 211 -11.94 1.86 22.32
CA MET A 211 -12.53 0.95 23.30
C MET A 211 -12.45 1.58 24.70
N PRO A 212 -13.24 2.62 25.02
CA PRO A 212 -13.14 3.33 26.30
C PRO A 212 -13.47 2.41 27.48
N ALA A 213 -12.70 2.54 28.58
CA ALA A 213 -12.88 1.71 29.79
C ALA A 213 -14.22 1.95 30.49
N ARG A 214 -14.80 3.15 30.31
CA ARG A 214 -16.13 3.51 30.81
C ARG A 214 -16.98 3.96 29.64
N LYS A 215 -18.28 3.68 29.69
CA LYS A 215 -19.24 4.20 28.71
C LYS A 215 -19.22 5.73 28.76
N THR A 216 -18.67 6.37 27.72
CA THR A 216 -18.55 7.83 27.61
C THR A 216 -19.81 8.49 27.04
N GLY A 217 -20.83 7.70 26.69
CA GLY A 217 -22.03 8.18 26.00
C GLY A 217 -21.83 8.36 24.49
N GLU A 218 -20.60 8.29 24.01
CA GLU A 218 -20.26 8.25 22.58
C GLU A 218 -20.50 6.84 22.01
N GLU A 219 -21.04 6.78 20.79
CA GLU A 219 -21.19 5.51 20.07
C GLU A 219 -19.82 4.94 19.69
N MET A 220 -19.61 3.67 20.01
CA MET A 220 -18.39 2.95 19.65
C MET A 220 -18.37 2.66 18.15
N ASN A 221 -17.29 3.07 17.47
CA ASN A 221 -17.08 2.70 16.07
C ASN A 221 -16.55 1.26 15.98
N PHE A 222 -17.46 0.29 15.87
CA PHE A 222 -17.12 -1.14 15.79
C PHE A 222 -16.21 -1.49 14.62
N THR A 223 -16.32 -0.79 13.48
CA THR A 223 -15.46 -1.03 12.32
C THR A 223 -14.01 -0.62 12.61
N TYR A 224 -13.79 0.50 13.31
CA TYR A 224 -12.44 0.90 13.71
C TYR A 224 -11.85 -0.10 14.70
N VAL A 225 -12.65 -0.53 15.68
CA VAL A 225 -12.24 -1.53 16.67
C VAL A 225 -11.90 -2.86 16.00
N GLU A 226 -12.70 -3.33 15.05
CA GLU A 226 -12.44 -4.55 14.27
C GLU A 226 -11.08 -4.48 13.55
N CYS A 227 -10.86 -3.43 12.75
CA CYS A 227 -9.60 -3.25 12.03
C CYS A 227 -8.41 -3.22 13.00
N LEU A 228 -8.51 -2.44 14.08
CA LEU A 228 -7.42 -2.28 15.05
C LEU A 228 -7.14 -3.57 15.85
N LEU A 229 -8.19 -4.33 16.22
CA LEU A 229 -8.02 -5.62 16.90
C LEU A 229 -7.38 -6.65 15.96
N TYR A 230 -7.74 -6.64 14.67
CA TYR A 230 -7.10 -7.49 13.66
C TYR A 230 -5.61 -7.15 13.50
N VAL A 231 -5.28 -5.85 13.41
CA VAL A 231 -3.88 -5.40 13.41
C VAL A 231 -3.17 -5.87 14.68
N LEU A 232 -3.73 -5.60 15.86
CA LEU A 232 -3.14 -6.00 17.14
C LEU A 232 -2.86 -7.50 17.18
N HIS A 233 -3.80 -8.33 16.74
CA HIS A 233 -3.66 -9.79 16.71
C HIS A 233 -2.40 -10.22 15.93
N HIS A 234 -2.24 -9.73 14.70
CA HIS A 234 -1.09 -10.07 13.86
C HIS A 234 0.23 -9.52 14.39
N LEU A 235 0.24 -8.28 14.89
CA LEU A 235 1.45 -7.68 15.44
C LEU A 235 1.89 -8.36 16.75
N ALA A 236 0.94 -8.64 17.65
CA ALA A 236 1.18 -9.33 18.91
C ALA A 236 1.71 -10.74 18.69
N HIS A 237 1.20 -11.46 17.69
CA HIS A 237 1.70 -12.79 17.35
C HIS A 237 3.19 -12.76 16.95
N LYS A 238 3.63 -11.71 16.25
CA LYS A 238 5.03 -11.54 15.80
C LYS A 238 5.95 -10.99 16.89
N ALA A 239 5.39 -10.24 17.84
CA ALA A 239 6.14 -9.57 18.90
C ALA A 239 5.45 -9.73 20.28
N PRO A 240 5.28 -10.97 20.76
CA PRO A 240 4.46 -11.26 21.94
C PRO A 240 4.93 -10.55 23.20
N ASN A 241 6.24 -10.50 23.45
CA ASN A 241 6.80 -9.87 24.64
C ASN A 241 6.64 -8.35 24.68
N ALA A 242 6.51 -7.69 23.53
CA ALA A 242 6.21 -6.26 23.49
C ALA A 242 4.81 -5.94 24.01
N THR A 243 3.91 -6.93 24.07
CA THR A 243 2.55 -6.75 24.60
C THR A 243 2.51 -6.67 26.12
N ASN A 244 3.51 -7.23 26.83
CA ASN A 244 3.59 -7.25 28.29
C ASN A 244 3.35 -5.84 28.89
N SER A 245 4.12 -4.85 28.44
CA SER A 245 4.01 -3.47 28.96
C SER A 245 2.90 -2.62 28.32
N LEU A 246 2.15 -3.16 27.36
CA LEU A 246 1.11 -2.42 26.62
C LEU A 246 -0.30 -2.81 27.05
N CYS A 247 -0.56 -4.11 27.19
CA CYS A 247 -1.86 -4.66 27.57
C CYS A 247 -1.76 -5.71 28.69
N GLY A 248 -0.60 -5.85 29.34
CA GLY A 248 -0.42 -6.73 30.50
C GLY A 248 -0.46 -8.22 30.20
N TYR A 249 -0.51 -8.62 28.93
CA TYR A 249 -0.48 -10.01 28.53
C TYR A 249 0.92 -10.58 28.71
N LYS A 250 1.18 -11.24 29.85
CA LYS A 250 2.52 -11.69 30.23
C LYS A 250 2.95 -12.91 29.44
N ILE A 251 3.88 -12.71 28.50
CA ILE A 251 4.63 -13.79 27.85
C ILE A 251 6.09 -13.73 28.32
N VAL A 252 6.60 -14.86 28.81
CA VAL A 252 8.01 -15.03 29.16
C VAL A 252 8.66 -15.84 28.04
N THR A 253 9.47 -15.17 27.23
CA THR A 253 10.22 -15.75 26.10
C THR A 253 11.70 -16.01 26.45
N GLY A 254 12.16 -15.56 27.62
CA GLY A 254 13.56 -15.58 28.04
C GLY A 254 14.40 -14.41 27.51
N GLN A 255 13.77 -13.39 26.92
CA GLN A 255 14.46 -12.22 26.35
C GLN A 255 14.50 -11.05 27.34
N PRO A 256 15.53 -10.18 27.30
CA PRO A 256 15.59 -8.99 28.17
C PRO A 256 14.36 -8.07 28.06
N SER A 257 13.73 -8.03 26.87
CA SER A 257 12.51 -7.26 26.60
C SER A 257 11.26 -7.79 27.30
N ASP A 258 11.31 -8.97 27.93
CA ASP A 258 10.18 -9.56 28.62
C ASP A 258 9.83 -8.83 29.93
N ARG A 259 10.77 -8.05 30.48
CA ARG A 259 10.61 -7.28 31.73
C ARG A 259 10.08 -8.16 32.87
N VAL A 260 10.68 -9.34 33.03
CA VAL A 260 10.21 -10.47 33.88
C VAL A 260 9.92 -10.08 35.35
N GLY A 261 10.58 -9.04 35.87
CA GLY A 261 10.41 -8.54 37.24
C GLY A 261 9.37 -7.44 37.42
N GLU A 262 8.70 -7.00 36.35
CA GLU A 262 7.68 -5.96 36.42
C GLU A 262 6.27 -6.55 36.53
N ASP A 263 5.41 -5.85 37.26
CA ASP A 263 4.00 -6.18 37.40
C ASP A 263 3.17 -5.38 36.39
N PHE A 264 2.49 -6.11 35.50
CA PHE A 264 1.61 -5.55 34.47
C PHE A 264 0.13 -5.91 34.71
N SER A 265 -0.22 -6.39 35.91
CA SER A 265 -1.57 -6.87 36.26
C SER A 265 -2.63 -5.78 36.08
N GLU A 266 -2.31 -4.53 36.41
CA GLU A 266 -3.22 -3.39 36.20
C GLU A 266 -3.50 -3.15 34.71
N PHE A 267 -2.49 -3.23 33.84
CA PHE A 267 -2.70 -3.11 32.39
C PHE A 267 -3.53 -4.25 31.82
N TYR A 268 -3.31 -5.47 32.33
CA TYR A 268 -4.09 -6.65 31.94
C TYR A 268 -5.56 -6.49 32.32
N LYS A 269 -5.81 -6.08 33.58
CA LYS A 269 -7.15 -5.84 34.10
C LYS A 269 -7.87 -4.75 33.30
N GLU A 270 -7.20 -3.61 33.08
CA GLU A 270 -7.74 -2.49 32.30
C GLU A 270 -8.08 -2.90 30.86
N PHE A 271 -7.18 -3.61 30.19
CA PHE A 271 -7.40 -4.02 28.80
C PHE A 271 -8.49 -5.07 28.68
N THR A 272 -8.57 -6.01 29.62
CA THR A 272 -9.63 -7.03 29.69
C THR A 272 -11.00 -6.39 29.91
N GLU A 273 -11.11 -5.41 30.83
CA GLU A 273 -12.36 -4.68 31.06
C GLU A 273 -12.86 -3.97 29.79
N ARG A 274 -11.95 -3.36 29.02
CA ARG A 274 -12.29 -2.73 27.73
C ARG A 274 -12.80 -3.75 26.71
N LEU A 275 -12.18 -4.93 26.62
CA LEU A 275 -12.64 -6.00 25.72
C LEU A 275 -14.01 -6.54 26.12
N THR A 276 -14.26 -6.77 27.42
CA THR A 276 -15.57 -7.18 27.92
C THR A 276 -16.65 -6.16 27.56
N ASN A 277 -16.35 -4.86 27.69
CA ASN A 277 -17.29 -3.80 27.29
C ASN A 277 -17.63 -3.86 25.79
N VAL A 278 -16.63 -4.11 24.93
CA VAL A 278 -16.84 -4.27 23.48
C VAL A 278 -17.73 -5.49 23.20
N GLU A 279 -17.47 -6.61 23.86
CA GLU A 279 -18.26 -7.84 23.71
C GLU A 279 -19.72 -7.61 24.13
N ASP A 280 -19.96 -6.99 25.29
CA ASP A 280 -21.30 -6.69 25.80
C ASP A 280 -22.07 -5.74 24.89
N LEU A 281 -21.41 -4.70 24.38
CA LEU A 281 -22.01 -3.77 23.42
C LEU A 281 -22.35 -4.46 22.10
N THR A 282 -21.46 -5.31 21.59
CA THR A 282 -21.69 -6.07 20.35
C THR A 282 -22.91 -6.99 20.50
N LYS A 283 -23.01 -7.72 21.61
CA LYS A 283 -24.17 -8.58 21.93
C LYS A 283 -25.47 -7.79 22.05
N ALA A 284 -25.42 -6.54 22.54
CA ALA A 284 -26.59 -5.68 22.63
C ALA A 284 -27.07 -5.19 21.26
N THR A 285 -26.15 -4.86 20.34
CA THR A 285 -26.47 -4.41 18.97
C THR A 285 -26.98 -5.54 18.06
N MET A 286 -26.59 -6.79 18.34
CA MET A 286 -27.04 -7.96 17.58
C MET A 286 -28.42 -8.51 17.99
N LYS A 287 -29.01 -7.99 19.08
CA LYS A 287 -30.34 -8.36 19.57
C LYS A 287 -31.41 -7.43 19.02
#